data_AF-A0A6B2G799-F1
#
_entry.id   AF-A0A6B2G799-F1
#
_cell.length_a   1.000
_cell.length_b   1.000
_cell.length_c   1.000
_cell.angle_alpha   90.00
_cell.angle_beta   90.00
_cell.angle_gamma   90.00
#
_symmetry.space_group_name_H-M   'P 1'
#
loop_
_entity.id
_entity.type
_entity.pdbx_description
1 polymer ?
#
loop_
_entity_poly.entity_id
_entity_poly.type
_entity_poly.pdbx_seq_one_letter_code
_entity_poly.pdbx_strand_id
1 'polypeptide(L)'
;KNVDELPDITDLWEEVYFLESHGFELPEIFRLAYEDIKKMASEIVEYRYFEFRPLQLKLAIGFLLNDLDNAINNYISGNIDSSLYLHSAHDTTLIAIMMGLGCYDGVWPEVSSYFAVELHSIDDEWLIRFVYNDTPIIIEESSNGFIPLHKFKSLIKKNLLENTDFHDVCSIEDI
;
A
#
# COMPACT_ATOMS: atom_id res chain seq x y z
N LYS A 1 -12.52 -20.38 -29.82
CA LYS A 1 -11.79 -19.69 -28.74
C LYS A 1 -11.97 -20.54 -27.49
N ASN A 2 -10.88 -21.09 -26.94
CA ASN A 2 -10.94 -21.82 -25.67
C ASN A 2 -11.44 -20.86 -24.59
N VAL A 3 -12.25 -21.37 -23.67
CA VAL A 3 -12.84 -20.62 -22.55
C VAL A 3 -11.79 -20.38 -21.44
N ASP A 4 -10.55 -20.88 -21.64
CA ASP A 4 -9.49 -20.93 -20.63
C ASP A 4 -8.65 -19.64 -20.50
N GLU A 5 -8.93 -18.60 -21.29
CA GLU A 5 -8.22 -17.30 -21.21
C GLU A 5 -9.20 -16.14 -21.37
N LEU A 6 -10.29 -16.14 -20.57
CA LEU A 6 -11.01 -14.89 -20.38
C LEU A 6 -10.18 -14.00 -19.45
N PRO A 7 -9.89 -12.74 -19.84
CA PRO A 7 -9.20 -11.80 -18.95
C PRO A 7 -9.98 -11.69 -17.64
N ASP A 8 -9.26 -11.70 -16.52
CA ASP A 8 -9.89 -11.48 -15.23
C ASP A 8 -10.23 -9.98 -15.05
N ILE A 9 -10.93 -9.64 -13.96
CA ILE A 9 -11.39 -8.26 -13.77
C ILE A 9 -10.23 -7.25 -13.61
N THR A 10 -9.05 -7.71 -13.18
CA THR A 10 -7.85 -6.86 -13.10
C THR A 10 -7.29 -6.59 -14.50
N ASP A 11 -7.23 -7.61 -15.36
CA ASP A 11 -6.84 -7.43 -16.78
C ASP A 11 -7.79 -6.46 -17.49
N LEU A 12 -9.10 -6.59 -17.25
CA LEU A 12 -10.10 -5.68 -17.83
C LEU A 12 -9.92 -4.24 -17.31
N TRP A 13 -9.65 -4.08 -16.01
CA TRP A 13 -9.40 -2.78 -15.41
C TRP A 13 -8.16 -2.11 -16.00
N GLU A 14 -7.04 -2.82 -16.10
CA GLU A 14 -5.80 -2.30 -16.67
C GLU A 14 -5.99 -1.79 -18.11
N GLU A 15 -6.71 -2.56 -18.96
CA GLU A 15 -6.99 -2.16 -20.34
C GLU A 15 -7.91 -0.92 -20.39
N VAL A 16 -9.01 -0.92 -19.64
CA VAL A 16 -9.95 0.22 -19.61
C VAL A 16 -9.26 1.48 -19.10
N TYR A 17 -8.46 1.34 -18.05
CA TYR A 17 -7.70 2.43 -17.45
C TYR A 17 -6.62 2.97 -18.39
N PHE A 18 -5.90 2.08 -19.08
CA PHE A 18 -4.93 2.46 -20.11
C PHE A 18 -5.58 3.28 -21.23
N LEU A 19 -6.69 2.78 -21.78
CA LEU A 19 -7.38 3.44 -22.88
C LEU A 19 -7.89 4.83 -22.47
N GLU A 20 -8.51 4.93 -21.29
CA GLU A 20 -9.01 6.20 -20.78
C GLU A 20 -7.88 7.21 -20.51
N SER A 21 -6.82 6.79 -19.80
CA SER A 21 -5.69 7.67 -19.43
C SER A 21 -4.92 8.23 -20.64
N HIS A 22 -5.01 7.56 -21.79
CA HIS A 22 -4.38 7.99 -23.05
C HIS A 22 -5.36 8.70 -24.00
N GLY A 23 -6.59 8.95 -23.56
CA GLY A 23 -7.60 9.70 -24.33
C GLY A 23 -8.22 8.91 -25.49
N PHE A 24 -8.15 7.58 -25.46
CA PHE A 24 -8.89 6.75 -26.41
C PHE A 24 -10.38 6.73 -26.07
N GLU A 25 -11.23 6.65 -27.10
CA GLU A 25 -12.66 6.53 -26.90
C GLU A 25 -13.01 5.14 -26.38
N LEU A 26 -13.56 5.08 -25.17
CA LEU A 26 -14.06 3.83 -24.60
C LEU A 26 -15.41 3.44 -25.23
N PRO A 27 -15.62 2.17 -25.60
CA PRO A 27 -16.95 1.62 -25.84
C PRO A 27 -17.93 2.02 -24.73
N GLU A 28 -19.18 2.32 -25.10
CA GLU A 28 -20.20 2.85 -24.18
C GLU A 28 -20.34 2.01 -22.90
N ILE A 29 -20.30 0.69 -23.03
CA ILE A 29 -20.40 -0.23 -21.89
C ILE A 29 -19.27 -0.04 -20.87
N PHE A 30 -18.03 0.17 -21.31
CA PHE A 30 -16.89 0.36 -20.41
C PHE A 30 -16.90 1.75 -19.78
N ARG A 31 -17.33 2.77 -20.52
CA ARG A 31 -17.52 4.12 -19.95
C ARG A 31 -18.60 4.14 -18.87
N LEU A 32 -19.70 3.42 -19.07
CA LEU A 32 -20.79 3.32 -18.08
C LEU A 32 -20.40 2.47 -16.87
N ALA A 33 -19.58 1.44 -17.07
CA ALA A 33 -19.15 0.52 -16.01
C ALA A 33 -17.78 0.86 -15.42
N TYR A 34 -17.17 2.00 -15.75
CA TYR A 34 -15.78 2.31 -15.40
C TYR A 34 -15.50 2.21 -13.90
N GLU A 35 -16.32 2.90 -13.09
CA GLU A 35 -16.19 2.89 -11.62
C GLU A 35 -16.48 1.50 -11.04
N ASP A 36 -17.41 0.76 -11.62
CA ASP A 36 -17.72 -0.60 -11.17
C ASP A 36 -16.55 -1.56 -11.47
N ILE A 37 -15.91 -1.43 -12.64
CA ILE A 37 -14.73 -2.21 -13.03
C ILE A 37 -13.57 -1.88 -12.09
N LYS A 38 -13.30 -0.60 -11.83
CA LYS A 38 -12.28 -0.14 -10.87
C LYS A 38 -12.50 -0.76 -9.49
N LYS A 39 -13.72 -0.65 -8.97
CA LYS A 39 -14.09 -1.17 -7.65
C LYS A 39 -13.95 -2.69 -7.58
N MET A 40 -14.45 -3.41 -8.57
CA MET A 40 -14.32 -4.87 -8.60
C MET A 40 -12.86 -5.34 -8.71
N ALA A 41 -12.02 -4.60 -9.45
CA ALA A 41 -10.58 -4.86 -9.51
C ALA A 41 -9.90 -4.64 -8.15
N SER A 42 -10.25 -3.58 -7.43
CA SER A 42 -9.77 -3.36 -6.06
C SER A 42 -10.19 -4.50 -5.13
N GLU A 43 -11.49 -4.82 -5.11
CA GLU A 43 -12.06 -5.86 -4.24
C GLU A 43 -11.42 -7.22 -4.50
N ILE A 44 -11.17 -7.61 -5.76
CA ILE A 44 -10.57 -8.91 -6.04
C ILE A 44 -9.10 -8.96 -5.59
N VAL A 45 -8.34 -7.87 -5.69
CA VAL A 45 -6.95 -7.81 -5.22
C VAL A 45 -6.92 -7.88 -3.70
N GLU A 46 -7.77 -7.11 -3.02
CA GLU A 46 -7.93 -7.18 -1.57
C GLU A 46 -8.25 -8.61 -1.13
N TYR A 47 -9.30 -9.21 -1.67
CA TYR A 47 -9.74 -10.55 -1.31
C TYR A 47 -8.70 -11.63 -1.62
N ARG A 48 -8.05 -11.55 -2.79
CA ARG A 48 -7.10 -12.57 -3.27
C ARG A 48 -5.82 -12.57 -2.44
N TYR A 49 -5.31 -11.39 -2.07
CA TYR A 49 -3.97 -11.26 -1.51
C TYR A 49 -3.93 -10.89 -0.02
N PHE A 50 -4.89 -10.12 0.49
CA PHE A 50 -4.71 -9.41 1.77
C PHE A 50 -5.84 -9.63 2.78
N GLU A 51 -7.10 -9.63 2.32
CA GLU A 51 -8.26 -9.83 3.18
C GLU A 51 -8.25 -11.25 3.77
N PHE A 52 -8.38 -11.36 5.09
CA PHE A 52 -8.27 -12.62 5.84
C PHE A 52 -6.94 -13.38 5.61
N ARG A 53 -5.88 -12.66 5.21
CA ARG A 53 -4.56 -13.20 4.86
C ARG A 53 -3.44 -12.45 5.59
N PRO A 54 -3.44 -12.42 6.94
CA PRO A 54 -2.50 -11.60 7.72
C PRO A 54 -1.03 -11.99 7.49
N LEU A 55 -0.74 -13.26 7.22
CA LEU A 55 0.62 -13.71 6.91
C LEU A 55 1.08 -13.18 5.54
N GLN A 56 0.24 -13.25 4.52
CA GLN A 56 0.55 -12.75 3.18
C GLN A 56 0.80 -11.24 3.21
N LEU A 57 0.00 -10.48 3.96
CA LEU A 57 0.22 -9.06 4.13
C LEU A 57 1.59 -8.78 4.78
N LYS A 58 1.94 -9.49 5.86
CA LYS A 58 3.27 -9.40 6.49
C LYS A 58 4.41 -9.74 5.51
N LEU A 59 4.23 -10.76 4.68
CA LEU A 59 5.21 -11.17 3.68
C LEU A 59 5.34 -10.15 2.54
N ALA A 60 4.24 -9.48 2.17
CA ALA A 60 4.22 -8.50 1.09
C ALA A 60 4.92 -7.19 1.46
N ILE A 61 4.70 -6.67 2.68
CA ILE A 61 5.17 -5.32 3.06
C ILE A 61 6.13 -5.29 4.25
N GLY A 62 6.39 -6.41 4.93
CA GLY A 62 7.19 -6.42 6.16
C GLY A 62 8.59 -5.84 5.99
N PHE A 63 9.25 -6.12 4.86
CA PHE A 63 10.56 -5.53 4.54
C PHE A 63 10.47 -4.01 4.31
N LEU A 64 9.48 -3.55 3.56
CA LEU A 64 9.26 -2.12 3.30
C LEU A 64 8.98 -1.36 4.60
N LEU A 65 8.18 -1.94 5.51
CA LEU A 65 7.92 -1.38 6.82
C LEU A 65 9.17 -1.35 7.71
N ASN A 66 10.03 -2.37 7.65
CA ASN A 66 11.32 -2.38 8.35
C ASN A 66 12.26 -1.30 7.82
N ASP A 67 12.34 -1.13 6.50
CA ASP A 67 13.16 -0.08 5.87
C ASP A 67 12.70 1.31 6.30
N LEU A 68 11.37 1.54 6.31
CA LEU A 68 10.77 2.77 6.81
C LEU A 68 11.07 3.00 8.30
N ASP A 69 10.95 1.96 9.14
CA ASP A 69 11.25 2.04 10.57
C ASP A 69 12.71 2.42 10.82
N ASN A 70 13.62 1.76 10.09
CA ASN A 70 15.05 1.98 10.15
C ASN A 70 15.43 3.39 9.67
N ALA A 71 14.85 3.86 8.57
CA ALA A 71 15.06 5.21 8.07
C ALA A 71 14.69 6.27 9.13
N ILE A 72 13.52 6.14 9.75
CA ILE A 72 13.07 7.03 10.83
C ILE A 72 14.02 6.95 12.03
N ASN A 73 14.39 5.77 12.49
CA ASN A 73 15.28 5.60 13.66
C ASN A 73 16.68 6.17 13.40
N ASN A 74 17.22 5.96 12.20
CA ASN A 74 18.54 6.46 11.81
C ASN A 74 18.56 7.99 11.74
N TYR A 75 17.49 8.61 11.25
CA TYR A 75 17.35 10.06 11.27
C TYR A 75 17.26 10.60 12.70
N ILE A 76 16.38 10.03 13.54
CA ILE A 76 16.18 10.48 14.94
C ILE A 76 17.47 10.33 15.77
N SER A 77 18.24 9.27 15.54
CA SER A 77 19.50 9.01 16.24
C SER A 77 20.68 9.86 15.73
N GLY A 78 20.51 10.61 14.64
CA GLY A 78 21.58 11.38 14.01
C GLY A 78 22.63 10.51 13.29
N ASN A 79 22.27 9.28 12.95
CA ASN A 79 23.17 8.36 12.22
C ASN A 79 23.21 8.66 10.72
N ILE A 80 22.17 9.30 10.17
CA ILE A 80 22.03 9.62 8.75
C ILE A 80 21.38 11.01 8.60
N ASP A 81 21.87 11.80 7.65
CA ASP A 81 21.35 13.14 7.30
C ASP A 81 20.37 13.14 6.10
N SER A 82 20.10 11.98 5.51
CA SER A 82 19.14 11.85 4.39
C SER A 82 17.73 12.25 4.83
N SER A 83 17.19 13.27 4.19
CA SER A 83 15.86 13.81 4.46
C SER A 83 14.74 13.17 3.63
N LEU A 84 15.08 12.35 2.63
CA LEU A 84 14.13 11.72 1.71
C LEU A 84 14.57 10.30 1.34
N TYR A 85 13.62 9.38 1.43
CA TYR A 85 13.74 8.00 0.95
C TYR A 85 12.65 7.77 -0.10
N LEU A 86 13.03 7.29 -1.28
CA LEU A 86 12.12 7.10 -2.41
C LEU A 86 12.14 5.65 -2.87
N HIS A 87 10.98 5.00 -2.83
CA HIS A 87 10.76 3.66 -3.34
C HIS A 87 9.84 3.73 -4.56
N SER A 88 10.34 3.34 -5.73
CA SER A 88 9.49 3.12 -6.90
C SER A 88 8.81 1.76 -6.77
N ALA A 89 7.48 1.75 -6.74
CA ALA A 89 6.69 0.56 -6.44
C ALA A 89 5.48 0.42 -7.37
N HIS A 90 4.71 -0.65 -7.17
CA HIS A 90 3.48 -0.93 -7.93
C HIS A 90 2.23 -0.55 -7.14
N ASP A 91 1.10 -0.42 -7.82
CA ASP A 91 -0.24 -0.24 -7.23
C ASP A 91 -0.53 -1.24 -6.10
N THR A 92 -0.25 -2.52 -6.30
CA THR A 92 -0.38 -3.59 -5.31
C THR A 92 0.48 -3.34 -4.07
N THR A 93 1.62 -2.66 -4.20
CA THR A 93 2.44 -2.24 -3.04
C THR A 93 1.74 -1.14 -2.25
N LEU A 94 1.16 -0.15 -2.94
CA LEU A 94 0.39 0.93 -2.32
C LEU A 94 -0.86 0.39 -1.61
N ILE A 95 -1.59 -0.52 -2.25
CA ILE A 95 -2.74 -1.22 -1.64
C ILE A 95 -2.27 -1.95 -0.38
N ALA A 96 -1.23 -2.79 -0.48
CA ALA A 96 -0.76 -3.58 0.64
C ALA A 96 -0.28 -2.71 1.83
N ILE A 97 0.52 -1.67 1.58
CA ILE A 97 1.02 -0.82 2.67
C ILE A 97 -0.11 -0.05 3.34
N MET A 98 -1.05 0.51 2.57
CA MET A 98 -2.20 1.23 3.12
C MET A 98 -3.14 0.29 3.88
N MET A 99 -3.33 -0.95 3.40
CA MET A 99 -4.11 -1.96 4.14
C MET A 99 -3.42 -2.34 5.44
N GLY A 100 -2.10 -2.58 5.42
CA GLY A 100 -1.33 -2.90 6.62
C GLY A 100 -1.35 -1.78 7.66
N LEU A 101 -1.31 -0.53 7.21
CA LEU A 101 -1.40 0.64 8.08
C LEU A 101 -2.85 1.05 8.44
N GLY A 102 -3.85 0.32 7.95
CA GLY A 102 -5.26 0.55 8.26
C GLY A 102 -5.84 1.84 7.65
N CYS A 103 -5.29 2.29 6.53
CA CYS A 103 -5.64 3.55 5.88
C CYS A 103 -6.05 3.44 4.40
N TYR A 104 -6.18 2.22 3.88
CA TYR A 104 -6.66 1.99 2.51
C TYR A 104 -8.15 2.33 2.38
N ASP A 105 -8.52 2.98 1.27
CA ASP A 105 -9.86 3.46 1.00
C ASP A 105 -10.71 2.51 0.13
N GLY A 106 -10.13 1.37 -0.28
CA GLY A 106 -10.80 0.39 -1.14
C GLY A 106 -10.77 0.76 -2.63
N VAL A 107 -9.95 1.74 -3.03
CA VAL A 107 -9.91 2.25 -4.41
C VAL A 107 -8.54 1.99 -5.05
N TRP A 108 -8.55 1.49 -6.29
CA TRP A 108 -7.34 1.16 -7.03
C TRP A 108 -6.44 2.40 -7.19
N PRO A 109 -5.14 2.32 -6.85
CA PRO A 109 -4.22 3.45 -7.02
C PRO A 109 -4.04 3.86 -8.47
N GLU A 110 -4.24 5.14 -8.76
CA GLU A 110 -4.05 5.69 -10.10
C GLU A 110 -2.56 5.74 -10.49
N VAL A 111 -2.25 5.80 -11.79
CA VAL A 111 -0.89 6.01 -12.31
C VAL A 111 -0.28 7.25 -11.67
N SER A 112 0.98 7.11 -11.27
CA SER A 112 1.74 8.15 -10.55
C SER A 112 1.21 8.48 -9.15
N SER A 113 0.29 7.67 -8.60
CA SER A 113 -0.07 7.80 -7.20
C SER A 113 1.13 7.56 -6.30
N TYR A 114 1.15 8.24 -5.16
CA TYR A 114 2.18 8.08 -4.15
C TYR A 114 1.58 8.04 -2.75
N PHE A 115 2.22 7.26 -1.88
CA PHE A 115 1.96 7.25 -0.45
C PHE A 115 3.22 7.74 0.26
N ALA A 116 3.10 8.78 1.06
CA ALA A 116 4.19 9.36 1.83
C ALA A 116 3.95 9.18 3.34
N VAL A 117 5.04 8.87 4.04
CA VAL A 117 5.11 8.85 5.50
C VAL A 117 6.07 9.95 5.92
N GLU A 118 5.54 11.04 6.44
CA GLU A 118 6.30 12.21 6.83
C GLU A 118 6.63 12.14 8.32
N LEU A 119 7.90 12.39 8.67
CA LEU A 119 8.34 12.55 10.05
C LEU A 119 8.44 14.04 10.39
N HIS A 120 7.74 14.45 11.45
CA HIS A 120 7.70 15.83 11.95
C HIS A 120 8.23 15.88 13.39
N SER A 121 8.92 16.97 13.73
CA SER A 121 9.24 17.33 15.12
C SER A 121 8.45 18.57 15.49
N ILE A 122 7.49 18.45 16.41
CA ILE A 122 6.61 19.53 16.86
C ILE A 122 6.63 19.53 18.38
N ASP A 123 6.93 20.67 19.00
CA ASP A 123 7.01 20.82 20.46
C ASP A 123 7.90 19.75 21.14
N ASP A 124 9.05 19.46 20.53
CA ASP A 124 10.02 18.41 20.94
C ASP A 124 9.47 16.96 20.89
N GLU A 125 8.32 16.73 20.25
CA GLU A 125 7.75 15.40 20.02
C GLU A 125 7.88 14.96 18.55
N TRP A 126 8.15 13.68 18.33
CA TRP A 126 8.15 13.07 17.00
C TRP A 126 6.75 12.60 16.62
N LEU A 127 6.28 13.09 15.49
CA LEU A 127 4.96 12.84 14.93
C LEU A 127 5.07 12.34 13.50
N ILE A 128 4.12 11.50 13.10
CA ILE A 128 4.03 10.94 11.76
C ILE A 128 2.79 11.49 11.07
N ARG A 129 2.89 11.79 9.78
CA ARG A 129 1.73 12.08 8.94
C ARG A 129 1.73 11.14 7.74
N PHE A 130 0.55 10.61 7.41
CA PHE A 130 0.32 9.89 6.17
C PHE A 130 -0.28 10.83 5.14
N VAL A 131 0.23 10.76 3.91
CA VAL A 131 -0.27 11.53 2.76
C VAL A 131 -0.45 10.57 1.58
N TYR A 132 -1.60 10.63 0.93
CA TYR A 132 -1.86 9.94 -0.33
C TYR A 132 -2.33 10.96 -1.36
N ASN A 133 -1.58 11.07 -2.47
CA ASN A 133 -1.86 12.04 -3.55
C ASN A 133 -2.19 13.45 -3.02
N ASP A 134 -1.23 14.05 -2.31
CA ASP A 134 -1.32 15.39 -1.70
C ASP A 134 -2.38 15.55 -0.59
N THR A 135 -3.11 14.48 -0.25
CA THR A 135 -4.19 14.50 0.73
C THR A 135 -3.74 13.82 2.04
N PRO A 136 -3.73 14.55 3.17
CA PRO A 136 -3.45 13.93 4.48
C PRO A 136 -4.50 12.87 4.83
N ILE A 137 -4.05 11.70 5.26
CA ILE A 137 -4.92 10.61 5.69
C ILE A 137 -5.14 10.66 7.20
N ILE A 138 -6.39 10.52 7.63
CA ILE A 138 -6.79 10.49 9.03
C ILE A 138 -7.20 9.07 9.40
N ILE A 139 -6.49 8.47 10.35
CA ILE A 139 -6.83 7.18 10.98
C ILE A 139 -7.18 7.37 12.45
N GLU A 140 -7.72 6.33 13.10
CA GLU A 140 -8.13 6.35 14.52
C GLU A 140 -6.99 6.82 15.44
N GLU A 141 -5.74 6.45 15.15
CA GLU A 141 -4.58 6.83 15.93
C GLU A 141 -4.20 8.31 15.81
N SER A 142 -4.77 9.02 14.83
CA SER A 142 -4.43 10.40 14.47
C SER A 142 -5.09 11.43 15.39
N SER A 143 -4.38 12.51 15.68
CA SER A 143 -4.89 13.75 16.27
C SER A 143 -4.44 14.92 15.39
N ASN A 144 -5.38 15.71 14.88
CA ASN A 144 -5.11 16.80 13.93
C ASN A 144 -4.26 16.36 12.69
N GLY A 145 -4.45 15.13 12.21
CA GLY A 145 -3.70 14.57 11.09
C GLY A 145 -2.26 14.17 11.40
N PHE A 146 -1.93 14.02 12.68
CA PHE A 146 -0.65 13.49 13.14
C PHE A 146 -0.84 12.25 14.01
N ILE A 147 0.03 11.28 13.83
CA ILE A 147 0.10 10.04 14.58
C ILE A 147 1.33 10.11 15.48
N PRO A 148 1.20 10.00 16.81
CA PRO A 148 2.35 9.92 17.70
C PRO A 148 3.28 8.78 17.29
N LEU A 149 4.60 9.01 17.27
CA LEU A 149 5.58 8.01 16.78
C LEU A 149 5.39 6.62 17.41
N HIS A 150 5.15 6.55 18.72
CA HIS A 150 4.93 5.26 19.41
C HIS A 150 3.69 4.49 18.91
N LYS A 151 2.62 5.19 18.52
CA LYS A 151 1.44 4.56 17.91
C LYS A 151 1.76 4.06 16.51
N PHE A 152 2.49 4.86 15.73
CA PHE A 152 2.96 4.45 14.40
C PHE A 152 3.85 3.20 14.47
N LYS A 153 4.83 3.14 15.39
CA LYS A 153 5.63 1.94 15.64
C LYS A 153 4.76 0.71 15.99
N SER A 154 3.67 0.93 16.72
CA SER A 154 2.72 -0.13 17.06
C SER A 154 1.93 -0.62 15.84
N LEU A 155 1.60 0.26 14.89
CA LEU A 155 0.99 -0.10 13.60
C LEU A 155 1.94 -0.93 12.74
N ILE A 156 3.19 -0.48 12.60
CA ILE A 156 4.24 -1.22 11.88
C ILE A 156 4.37 -2.63 12.45
N LYS A 157 4.57 -2.74 13.76
CA LYS A 157 4.85 -4.02 14.43
C LYS A 157 3.80 -5.10 14.16
N LYS A 158 2.52 -4.74 14.04
CA LYS A 158 1.43 -5.67 13.72
C LYS A 158 1.68 -6.41 12.39
N ASN A 159 2.35 -5.76 11.44
CA ASN A 159 2.59 -6.22 10.08
C ASN A 159 4.03 -6.68 9.81
N LEU A 160 4.85 -6.82 10.87
CA LEU A 160 6.16 -7.45 10.76
C LEU A 160 6.06 -8.97 10.98
N LEU A 161 7.03 -9.71 10.43
CA LEU A 161 7.29 -11.10 10.81
C LEU A 161 7.98 -11.10 12.18
N GLU A 162 7.31 -11.65 13.18
CA GLU A 162 7.89 -11.81 14.53
C GLU A 162 8.51 -13.20 14.66
N ASN A 163 9.80 -13.26 15.00
CA ASN A 163 10.50 -14.51 15.38
C ASN A 163 10.50 -15.62 14.31
N THR A 164 10.46 -15.28 13.02
CA THR A 164 10.60 -16.25 11.92
C THR A 164 11.30 -15.58 10.75
N ASP A 165 12.24 -16.28 10.12
CA ASP A 165 12.93 -15.79 8.92
C ASP A 165 11.98 -15.84 7.71
N PHE A 166 12.03 -14.82 6.86
CA PHE A 166 11.26 -14.80 5.62
C PHE A 166 11.57 -16.02 4.75
N HIS A 167 12.84 -16.44 4.70
CA HIS A 167 13.26 -17.62 3.99
C HIS A 167 12.59 -18.88 4.52
N ASP A 168 12.49 -19.03 5.85
CA ASP A 168 11.86 -20.18 6.47
C ASP A 168 10.36 -20.25 6.15
N VAL A 169 9.67 -19.11 6.18
CA VAL A 169 8.22 -19.03 5.88
C VAL A 169 7.92 -19.27 4.39
N CYS A 170 8.83 -18.85 3.51
CA CYS A 170 8.66 -18.96 2.06
C CYS A 170 9.27 -20.24 1.47
N SER A 171 9.99 -21.03 2.26
CA SER A 171 10.53 -22.30 1.82
C SER A 171 9.40 -23.31 1.68
N ILE A 172 9.32 -23.95 0.52
CA ILE A 172 8.42 -25.07 0.27
C ILE A 172 9.28 -26.32 0.45
N GLU A 173 8.89 -27.22 1.36
CA GLU A 173 9.49 -28.56 1.38
C GLU A 173 9.09 -29.27 0.09
N ASP A 174 10.07 -29.80 -0.67
CA ASP A 174 9.80 -30.58 -1.88
C ASP A 174 8.90 -31.79 -1.51
N ILE A 175 7.64 -31.79 -1.97
CA ILE A 175 6.68 -32.90 -1.83
C ILE A 175 6.81 -33.85 -3.02
#